data_AF-A0A3G2R2A9-F1
#
_entry.id   AF-A0A3G2R2A9-F1
#
_cell.length_a   1.000
_cell.length_b   1.000
_cell.length_c   1.000
_cell.angle_alpha   90.00
_cell.angle_beta   90.00
_cell.angle_gamma   90.00
#
_symmetry.space_group_name_H-M   'P 1'
#
loop_
_entity.id
_entity.type
_entity.pdbx_description
1 polymer ?
#
loop_
_entity_poly.entity_id
_entity_poly.type
_entity_poly.pdbx_seq_one_letter_code
_entity_poly.pdbx_strand_id
1 'polypeptide(L)'
;MIEDFFYKEKGLFLQTLHPVSALVYVGVIFILALMFTNPLYLIGLLICIGLAILAVGGFSIWEFYLRGIIYMMIPIIVLNPLISRMGDTILWMGPTIPVYGRLIITLESIFFSLVMSIRLLDVVSIFCLYNIMIHPDKILNIFSRVTFKSALILSIATRMFPAMIKQLANIKEVQVVRGVDFETGTLKERLKKYTGLINILVLSSLEDSMEMAEAMQARAYGSGKRTCYYKDLFRPRDTLCLASSLMALLFSIYGQIKGFIVFEFYPRTGQIIKGPDTVWMLAIILVLLLVPLILNWGWLHCPHFSSKI
;
A
#
# COMPACT_ATOMS: atom_id res chain seq x y z
N MET A 1 4.50 -16.22 -11.82
CA MET A 1 4.54 -15.88 -10.37
C MET A 1 4.82 -14.39 -10.13
N ILE A 2 5.82 -13.74 -10.79
CA ILE A 2 6.01 -12.28 -10.67
C ILE A 2 4.89 -11.50 -11.39
N GLU A 3 4.36 -12.04 -12.47
CA GLU A 3 3.23 -11.45 -13.23
C GLU A 3 1.93 -11.30 -12.43
N ASP A 4 1.76 -12.04 -11.34
CA ASP A 4 0.58 -11.94 -10.47
C ASP A 4 0.63 -10.75 -9.50
N PHE A 5 1.80 -10.12 -9.33
CA PHE A 5 1.95 -8.88 -8.56
C PHE A 5 1.63 -7.63 -9.37
N PHE A 6 1.54 -7.75 -10.70
CA PHE A 6 1.12 -6.63 -11.53
C PHE A 6 -0.38 -6.46 -11.46
N TYR A 7 -0.81 -5.19 -11.35
CA TYR A 7 -2.21 -4.82 -11.32
C TYR A 7 -2.94 -5.43 -12.54
N LYS A 8 -4.00 -6.21 -12.26
CA LYS A 8 -4.88 -6.76 -13.31
C LYS A 8 -6.17 -5.93 -13.33
N GLU A 9 -6.45 -5.30 -14.47
CA GLU A 9 -7.73 -4.63 -14.70
C GLU A 9 -8.86 -5.65 -14.68
N LYS A 10 -9.70 -5.60 -13.65
CA LYS A 10 -10.89 -6.46 -13.51
C LYS A 10 -12.19 -5.68 -13.74
N GLY A 11 -12.12 -4.37 -13.97
CA GLY A 11 -13.29 -3.52 -14.25
C GLY A 11 -14.25 -3.36 -13.07
N LEU A 12 -13.79 -3.61 -11.84
CA LEU A 12 -14.61 -3.57 -10.63
C LEU A 12 -14.84 -2.14 -10.15
N PHE A 13 -15.97 -1.86 -9.50
CA PHE A 13 -16.39 -0.52 -9.07
C PHE A 13 -15.27 0.28 -8.38
N LEU A 14 -14.59 -0.35 -7.42
CA LEU A 14 -13.51 0.27 -6.64
C LEU A 14 -12.26 0.61 -7.48
N GLN A 15 -12.03 -0.09 -8.60
CA GLN A 15 -10.97 0.21 -9.58
C GLN A 15 -11.36 1.35 -10.54
N THR A 16 -12.67 1.63 -10.67
CA THR A 16 -13.23 2.70 -11.53
C THR A 16 -13.51 4.01 -10.80
N LEU A 17 -13.26 4.06 -9.48
CA LEU A 17 -13.32 5.29 -8.69
C LEU A 17 -12.30 6.31 -9.19
N HIS A 18 -12.61 7.59 -8.98
CA HIS A 18 -11.65 8.64 -9.26
C HIS A 18 -10.37 8.41 -8.42
N PRO A 19 -9.16 8.47 -9.03
CA PRO A 19 -7.90 8.12 -8.38
C PRO A 19 -7.65 8.86 -7.05
N VAL A 20 -8.07 10.13 -6.96
CA VAL A 20 -7.98 10.92 -5.73
C VAL A 20 -8.88 10.36 -4.61
N SER A 21 -10.12 9.98 -4.92
CA SER A 21 -11.02 9.42 -3.90
C SER A 21 -10.52 8.07 -3.40
N ALA A 22 -9.98 7.25 -4.30
CA ALA A 22 -9.38 5.98 -3.97
C ALA A 22 -8.15 6.15 -3.05
N LEU A 23 -7.27 7.10 -3.38
CA LEU A 23 -6.08 7.41 -2.58
C LEU A 23 -6.46 7.97 -1.19
N VAL A 24 -7.42 8.89 -1.14
CA VAL A 24 -7.92 9.43 0.15
C VAL A 24 -8.51 8.32 1.01
N TYR A 25 -9.33 7.43 0.44
CA TYR A 25 -9.91 6.31 1.20
C TYR A 25 -8.83 5.38 1.79
N VAL A 26 -7.87 4.94 0.97
CA VAL A 26 -6.75 4.10 1.44
C VAL A 26 -5.88 4.84 2.46
N GLY A 27 -5.59 6.13 2.22
CA GLY A 27 -4.81 6.98 3.11
C GLY A 27 -5.48 7.21 4.46
N VAL A 28 -6.80 7.39 4.49
CA VAL A 28 -7.58 7.49 5.72
C VAL A 28 -7.46 6.20 6.52
N ILE A 29 -7.70 5.03 5.90
CA ILE A 29 -7.59 3.73 6.59
C ILE A 29 -6.18 3.53 7.15
N PHE A 30 -5.14 3.93 6.40
CA PHE A 30 -3.75 3.91 6.87
C PHE A 30 -3.53 4.80 8.10
N ILE A 31 -4.01 6.05 8.08
CA ILE A 31 -3.92 6.96 9.22
C ILE A 31 -4.65 6.36 10.43
N LEU A 32 -5.84 5.79 10.23
CA LEU A 32 -6.61 5.15 11.31
C LEU A 32 -5.87 3.95 11.92
N ALA A 33 -5.24 3.09 11.11
CA ALA A 33 -4.44 1.97 11.61
C ALA A 33 -3.27 2.42 12.49
N LEU A 34 -2.68 3.59 12.21
CA LEU A 34 -1.61 4.17 13.01
C LEU A 34 -2.11 4.86 14.29
N MET A 35 -3.26 5.53 14.21
CA MET A 35 -3.86 6.24 15.35
C MET A 35 -4.50 5.28 16.37
N PHE A 36 -5.08 4.17 15.89
CA PHE A 36 -5.81 3.24 16.72
C PHE A 36 -4.87 2.42 17.60
N THR A 37 -5.13 2.51 18.90
CA THR A 37 -4.35 1.82 19.94
C THR A 37 -5.18 0.73 20.61
N ASN A 38 -6.51 0.88 20.62
CA ASN A 38 -7.43 -0.13 21.13
C ASN A 38 -7.56 -1.34 20.17
N PRO A 39 -7.39 -2.59 20.65
CA PRO A 39 -7.49 -3.80 19.84
C PRO A 39 -8.83 -3.97 19.12
N LEU A 40 -9.95 -3.53 19.72
CA LEU A 40 -11.27 -3.65 19.08
C LEU A 40 -11.36 -2.83 17.79
N TYR A 41 -10.78 -1.64 17.80
CA TYR A 41 -10.77 -0.74 16.64
C TYR A 41 -9.90 -1.29 15.52
N LEU A 42 -8.77 -1.91 15.86
CA LEU A 42 -7.90 -2.57 14.88
C LEU A 42 -8.57 -3.80 14.26
N ILE A 43 -9.21 -4.66 15.07
CA ILE A 43 -9.96 -5.80 14.54
C ILE A 43 -11.13 -5.35 13.64
N GLY A 44 -11.85 -4.29 14.04
CA GLY A 44 -12.92 -3.73 13.20
C GLY A 44 -12.39 -3.18 11.86
N LEU A 45 -11.24 -2.51 11.89
CA LEU A 45 -10.56 -2.00 10.71
C LEU A 45 -10.11 -3.15 9.80
N LEU A 46 -9.55 -4.22 10.37
CA LEU A 46 -9.17 -5.43 9.64
C LEU A 46 -10.34 -6.04 8.89
N ILE A 47 -11.50 -6.16 9.55
CA ILE A 47 -12.72 -6.69 8.93
C ILE A 47 -13.15 -5.81 7.76
N CYS A 48 -13.13 -4.48 7.93
CA CYS A 48 -13.46 -3.55 6.84
C CYS A 48 -12.51 -3.68 5.65
N ILE A 49 -11.20 -3.80 5.89
CA ILE A 49 -10.20 -3.99 4.83
C ILE A 49 -10.41 -5.35 4.14
N GLY A 50 -10.63 -6.42 4.91
CA GLY A 50 -10.89 -7.75 4.37
C GLY A 50 -12.12 -7.77 3.47
N LEU A 51 -13.22 -7.14 3.91
CA LEU A 51 -14.42 -6.95 3.09
C LEU A 51 -14.13 -6.13 1.83
N ALA A 52 -13.36 -5.04 1.93
CA ALA A 52 -12.96 -4.23 0.79
C ALA A 52 -12.18 -5.07 -0.24
N ILE A 53 -11.20 -5.84 0.21
CA ILE A 53 -10.38 -6.72 -0.66
C ILE A 53 -11.25 -7.80 -1.33
N LEU A 54 -12.17 -8.42 -0.59
CA LEU A 54 -13.12 -9.39 -1.13
C LEU A 54 -13.99 -8.76 -2.23
N ALA A 55 -14.44 -7.52 -2.03
CA ALA A 55 -15.26 -6.81 -3.00
C ALA A 55 -14.49 -6.38 -4.27
N VAL A 56 -13.15 -6.35 -4.23
CA VAL A 56 -12.28 -6.20 -5.42
C VAL A 56 -11.84 -7.56 -5.98
N GLY A 57 -12.30 -8.68 -5.43
CA GLY A 57 -11.92 -10.02 -5.89
C GLY A 57 -10.42 -10.29 -5.74
N GLY A 58 -9.80 -9.72 -4.70
CA GLY A 58 -8.38 -9.77 -4.39
C GLY A 58 -7.95 -10.89 -3.43
N PHE A 59 -8.86 -11.81 -3.08
CA PHE A 59 -8.66 -12.76 -1.98
C PHE A 59 -7.39 -13.61 -2.10
N SER A 60 -7.11 -14.15 -3.29
CA SER A 60 -5.91 -15.00 -3.52
C SER A 60 -4.61 -14.24 -3.27
N ILE A 61 -4.56 -12.94 -3.62
CA ILE A 61 -3.39 -12.10 -3.35
C ILE A 61 -3.29 -11.87 -1.84
N TRP A 62 -4.40 -11.52 -1.19
CA TRP A 62 -4.41 -11.27 0.25
C TRP A 62 -4.00 -12.48 1.09
N GLU A 63 -4.41 -13.70 0.72
CA GLU A 63 -3.96 -14.92 1.38
C GLU A 63 -2.43 -15.08 1.35
N PHE A 64 -1.80 -14.77 0.21
CA PHE A 64 -0.34 -14.78 0.08
C PHE A 64 0.32 -13.76 1.02
N TYR A 65 -0.21 -12.54 1.08
CA TYR A 65 0.28 -11.51 2.02
C TYR A 65 0.11 -11.96 3.48
N LEU A 66 -1.06 -12.49 3.85
CA LEU A 66 -1.34 -12.99 5.20
C LEU A 66 -0.36 -14.09 5.61
N ARG A 67 -0.07 -15.04 4.70
CA ARG A 67 0.90 -16.10 4.95
C ARG A 67 2.30 -15.53 5.21
N GLY A 68 2.72 -14.52 4.45
CA GLY A 68 3.99 -13.83 4.68
C GLY A 68 4.05 -13.06 6.00
N ILE A 69 2.96 -12.39 6.38
CA ILE A 69 2.88 -11.59 7.61
C ILE A 69 2.94 -12.47 8.86
N ILE A 70 2.33 -13.65 8.85
CA ILE A 70 2.36 -14.57 10.00
C ILE A 70 3.82 -14.88 10.40
N TYR A 71 4.73 -15.06 9.43
CA TYR A 71 6.16 -15.23 9.72
C TYR A 71 6.81 -13.99 10.34
N MET A 72 6.38 -12.78 9.95
CA MET A 72 6.85 -11.52 10.52
C MET A 72 6.26 -11.20 11.91
N MET A 73 5.10 -11.76 12.25
CA MET A 73 4.49 -11.60 13.58
C MET A 73 5.24 -12.40 14.65
N ILE A 74 5.80 -13.56 14.31
CA ILE A 74 6.55 -14.42 15.24
C ILE A 74 7.64 -13.66 16.01
N PRO A 75 8.59 -12.95 15.36
CA PRO A 75 9.62 -12.22 16.09
C PRO A 75 9.03 -11.09 16.94
N ILE A 76 7.92 -10.45 16.55
CA ILE A 76 7.27 -9.41 17.36
C ILE A 76 6.69 -10.01 18.63
N ILE A 77 5.95 -11.12 18.51
CA ILE A 77 5.31 -11.80 19.65
C ILE A 77 6.34 -12.41 20.60
N VAL A 78 7.49 -12.88 20.08
CA VAL A 78 8.53 -13.51 20.89
C VAL A 78 9.50 -12.50 21.48
N LEU A 79 10.05 -11.58 20.67
CA LEU A 79 11.12 -10.68 21.12
C LEU A 79 10.60 -9.55 22.00
N ASN A 80 9.39 -9.04 21.75
CA ASN A 80 8.89 -7.89 22.49
C ASN A 80 8.67 -8.21 23.99
N PRO A 81 8.06 -9.34 24.38
CA PRO A 81 7.98 -9.74 25.79
C PRO A 81 9.33 -10.10 26.42
N LEU A 82 10.34 -10.49 25.62
CA LEU A 82 11.69 -10.76 26.12
C LEU A 82 12.46 -9.46 26.44
N ILE A 83 12.15 -8.37 25.73
CA ILE A 83 12.89 -7.09 25.83
C ILE A 83 12.17 -6.10 26.75
N SER A 84 10.83 -6.04 26.71
CA SER A 84 10.03 -5.06 27.44
C SER A 84 9.83 -5.44 28.91
N ARG A 85 10.10 -4.49 29.82
CA ARG A 85 10.05 -4.67 31.29
C ARG A 85 9.02 -3.81 32.00
N MET A 86 8.17 -3.10 31.25
CA MET A 86 7.36 -2.00 31.79
C MET A 86 6.01 -2.43 32.40
N GLY A 87 5.75 -3.73 32.56
CA GLY A 87 4.46 -4.24 33.08
C GLY A 87 4.47 -4.52 34.59
N ASP A 88 3.38 -4.17 35.27
CA ASP A 88 3.21 -4.42 36.71
C ASP A 88 2.85 -5.89 37.01
N THR A 89 2.24 -6.62 36.06
CA THR A 89 1.85 -8.02 36.27
C THR A 89 2.86 -9.01 35.67
N ILE A 90 3.74 -9.50 36.54
CA ILE A 90 4.79 -10.45 36.19
C ILE A 90 4.20 -11.86 36.09
N LEU A 91 4.27 -12.47 34.90
CA LEU A 91 3.83 -13.85 34.65
C LEU A 91 4.95 -14.86 34.87
N TRP A 92 6.18 -14.51 34.50
CA TRP A 92 7.33 -15.41 34.64
C TRP A 92 8.62 -14.64 34.85
N MET A 93 9.44 -15.12 35.80
CA MET A 93 10.79 -14.62 36.08
C MET A 93 11.81 -15.66 35.60
N GLY A 94 12.61 -15.29 34.61
CA GLY A 94 13.67 -16.11 34.04
C GLY A 94 15.05 -15.89 34.67
N PRO A 95 16.07 -16.65 34.22
CA PRO A 95 17.43 -16.52 34.71
C PRO A 95 18.05 -15.15 34.39
N THR A 96 18.92 -14.68 35.28
CA THR A 96 19.73 -13.47 35.07
C THR A 96 20.78 -13.71 33.98
N ILE A 97 20.67 -13.00 32.87
CA ILE A 97 21.71 -12.99 31.83
C ILE A 97 22.68 -11.83 32.14
N PRO A 98 24.01 -12.07 32.17
CA PRO A 98 24.99 -11.09 32.66
C PRO A 98 25.12 -9.79 31.85
N VAL A 99 24.55 -9.71 30.63
CA VAL A 99 24.57 -8.49 29.78
C VAL A 99 23.20 -7.81 29.69
N TYR A 100 22.11 -8.56 29.91
CA TYR A 100 20.74 -8.08 29.72
C TYR A 100 19.95 -7.95 31.03
N GLY A 101 20.39 -8.49 32.16
CA GLY A 101 19.61 -8.48 33.41
C GLY A 101 18.58 -9.63 33.49
N ARG A 102 17.59 -9.54 34.39
CA ARG A 102 16.54 -10.55 34.56
C ARG A 102 15.55 -10.50 33.40
N LEU A 103 15.26 -11.66 32.80
CA LEU A 103 14.15 -11.84 31.88
C LEU A 103 12.84 -11.84 32.69
N ILE A 104 11.98 -10.87 32.44
CA ILE A 104 10.67 -10.75 33.10
C ILE A 104 9.65 -10.69 31.98
N ILE A 105 8.81 -11.72 31.89
CA ILE A 105 7.69 -11.74 30.95
C ILE A 105 6.47 -11.21 31.70
N THR A 106 5.91 -10.11 31.22
CA THR A 106 4.71 -9.48 31.79
C THR A 106 3.50 -9.68 30.88
N LEU A 107 2.29 -9.68 31.45
CA LEU A 107 1.06 -9.84 30.67
C LEU A 107 0.87 -8.66 29.71
N GLU A 108 1.20 -7.45 30.16
CA GLU A 108 1.14 -6.22 29.38
C GLU A 108 2.01 -6.30 28.12
N SER A 109 3.22 -6.86 28.23
CA SER A 109 4.12 -6.99 27.08
C SER A 109 3.59 -7.99 26.06
N ILE A 110 2.97 -9.10 26.49
CA ILE A 110 2.31 -10.05 25.57
C ILE A 110 1.13 -9.38 24.87
N PHE A 111 0.27 -8.69 25.62
CA PHE A 111 -0.89 -8.01 25.07
C PHE A 111 -0.50 -6.91 24.07
N PHE A 112 0.50 -6.10 24.43
CA PHE A 112 1.07 -5.10 23.53
C PHE A 112 1.60 -5.73 22.25
N SER A 113 2.33 -6.86 22.36
CA SER A 113 2.89 -7.56 21.20
C SER A 113 1.81 -8.10 20.26
N LEU A 114 0.71 -8.62 20.81
CA LEU A 114 -0.46 -9.05 20.04
C LEU A 114 -1.11 -7.87 19.32
N VAL A 115 -1.34 -6.74 20.00
CA VAL A 115 -1.94 -5.57 19.36
C VAL A 115 -1.04 -4.98 18.28
N MET A 116 0.27 -4.92 18.51
CA MET A 116 1.22 -4.47 17.50
C MET A 116 1.26 -5.40 16.28
N SER A 117 1.07 -6.69 16.50
CA SER A 117 1.02 -7.69 15.42
C SER A 117 -0.28 -7.57 14.60
N ILE A 118 -1.42 -7.30 15.24
CA ILE A 118 -2.68 -6.98 14.53
C ILE A 118 -2.52 -5.69 13.72
N ARG A 119 -1.91 -4.64 14.30
CA ARG A 119 -1.64 -3.40 13.58
C ARG A 119 -0.75 -3.62 12.35
N LEU A 120 0.28 -4.46 12.47
CA LEU A 120 1.13 -4.82 11.32
C LEU A 120 0.29 -5.48 10.22
N LEU A 121 -0.61 -6.39 10.60
CA LEU A 121 -1.51 -7.09 9.69
C LEU A 121 -2.45 -6.11 8.98
N ASP A 122 -3.00 -5.12 9.68
CA ASP A 122 -3.79 -4.03 9.08
C ASP A 122 -2.99 -3.25 8.04
N VAL A 123 -1.80 -2.77 8.42
CA VAL A 123 -0.93 -1.96 7.55
C VAL A 123 -0.60 -2.70 6.26
N VAL A 124 -0.20 -3.96 6.35
CA VAL A 124 0.14 -4.74 5.15
C VAL A 124 -1.10 -5.07 4.32
N SER A 125 -2.25 -5.33 4.95
CA SER A 125 -3.52 -5.53 4.23
C SER A 125 -3.95 -4.27 3.47
N ILE A 126 -3.69 -3.08 4.02
CA ILE A 126 -3.93 -1.79 3.35
C ILE A 126 -3.03 -1.64 2.12
N PHE A 127 -1.75 -2.03 2.22
CA PHE A 127 -0.85 -2.05 1.06
C PHE A 127 -1.31 -3.03 -0.03
N CYS A 128 -1.85 -4.19 0.36
CA CYS A 128 -2.47 -5.12 -0.58
C CYS A 128 -3.68 -4.47 -1.28
N LEU A 129 -4.60 -3.87 -0.52
CA LEU A 129 -5.76 -3.16 -1.06
C LEU A 129 -5.34 -2.03 -2.01
N TYR A 130 -4.33 -1.24 -1.65
CA TYR A 130 -3.78 -0.18 -2.49
C TYR A 130 -3.31 -0.70 -3.86
N ASN A 131 -2.50 -1.76 -3.87
CA ASN A 131 -1.96 -2.33 -5.11
C ASN A 131 -3.05 -2.93 -6.01
N ILE A 132 -4.15 -3.43 -5.43
CA ILE A 132 -5.26 -4.03 -6.19
C ILE A 132 -6.26 -2.97 -6.68
N MET A 133 -6.42 -1.87 -5.93
CA MET A 133 -7.44 -0.85 -6.18
C MET A 133 -6.96 0.27 -7.12
N ILE A 134 -5.67 0.65 -7.07
CA ILE A 134 -5.17 1.83 -7.78
C ILE A 134 -4.14 1.43 -8.84
N HIS A 135 -4.43 1.74 -10.10
CA HIS A 135 -3.46 1.57 -11.19
C HIS A 135 -2.32 2.61 -11.06
N PRO A 136 -1.04 2.22 -11.17
CA PRO A 136 0.09 3.14 -11.07
C PRO A 136 -0.02 4.33 -12.04
N ASP A 137 -0.35 4.10 -13.31
CA ASP A 137 -0.55 5.17 -14.30
C ASP A 137 -1.61 6.20 -13.93
N LYS A 138 -2.66 5.81 -13.19
CA LYS A 138 -3.67 6.76 -12.71
C LYS A 138 -3.09 7.72 -11.67
N ILE A 139 -2.21 7.24 -10.81
CA ILE A 139 -1.49 8.08 -9.82
C ILE A 139 -0.58 9.06 -10.56
N LEU A 140 0.14 8.59 -11.58
CA LEU A 140 0.99 9.44 -12.42
C LEU A 140 0.19 10.57 -13.08
N ASN A 141 -1.03 10.28 -13.54
CA ASN A 141 -1.91 11.29 -14.11
C ASN A 141 -2.33 12.37 -13.09
N ILE A 142 -2.54 12.03 -11.81
CA ILE A 142 -2.81 13.04 -10.76
C ILE A 142 -1.59 13.96 -10.59
N PHE A 143 -0.40 13.37 -10.43
CA PHE A 143 0.84 14.15 -10.26
C PHE A 143 1.14 15.04 -11.47
N SER A 144 0.65 14.66 -12.66
CA SER A 144 0.73 15.49 -13.88
C SER A 144 -0.01 16.80 -13.81
N ARG A 145 -1.08 16.87 -13.00
CA ARG A 145 -1.84 18.10 -12.80
C ARG A 145 -1.13 19.08 -11.88
N VAL A 146 -0.29 18.60 -10.95
CA VAL A 146 0.46 19.45 -10.01
C VAL A 146 1.71 20.01 -10.69
N THR A 147 2.46 19.16 -11.40
CA THR A 147 3.67 19.56 -12.13
C THR A 147 3.75 18.85 -13.47
N PHE A 148 3.37 19.55 -14.55
CA PHE A 148 3.32 18.99 -15.91
C PHE A 148 4.67 18.43 -16.39
N LYS A 149 5.79 19.10 -16.05
CA LYS A 149 7.13 18.68 -16.48
C LYS A 149 7.58 17.37 -15.83
N SER A 150 7.34 17.18 -14.53
CA SER A 150 7.77 15.96 -13.83
C SER A 150 6.95 14.76 -14.26
N ALA A 151 5.65 14.91 -14.47
CA ALA A 151 4.83 13.81 -14.92
C ALA A 151 5.05 13.41 -16.37
N LEU A 152 5.47 14.34 -17.23
CA LEU A 152 5.97 13.98 -18.55
C LEU A 152 7.19 13.06 -18.42
N ILE A 153 8.21 13.47 -17.66
CA ILE A 153 9.44 12.68 -17.47
C ILE A 153 9.08 11.30 -16.92
N LEU A 154 8.15 11.24 -15.97
CA LEU A 154 7.71 10.00 -15.36
C LEU A 154 6.91 9.11 -16.33
N SER A 155 6.05 9.69 -17.17
CA SER A 155 5.33 8.97 -18.22
C SER A 155 6.26 8.43 -19.31
N ILE A 156 7.32 9.18 -19.65
CA ILE A 156 8.37 8.70 -20.55
C ILE A 156 9.10 7.54 -19.89
N ALA A 157 9.51 7.68 -18.63
CA ALA A 157 10.23 6.65 -17.89
C ALA A 157 9.42 5.35 -17.76
N THR A 158 8.12 5.41 -17.42
CA THR A 158 7.29 4.20 -17.32
C THR A 158 7.10 3.48 -18.65
N ARG A 159 7.04 4.22 -19.76
CA ARG A 159 7.01 3.63 -21.11
C ARG A 159 8.36 3.06 -21.54
N MET A 160 9.45 3.75 -21.22
CA MET A 160 10.80 3.32 -21.58
C MET A 160 11.26 2.09 -20.79
N PHE A 161 10.82 1.92 -19.55
CA PHE A 161 11.28 0.82 -18.70
C PHE A 161 11.00 -0.58 -19.29
N PRO A 162 9.78 -0.93 -19.74
CA PRO A 162 9.53 -2.19 -20.44
C PRO A 162 10.31 -2.33 -21.76
N ALA A 163 10.50 -1.23 -22.50
CA ALA A 163 11.26 -1.24 -23.75
C ALA A 163 12.74 -1.54 -23.49
N MET A 164 13.32 -0.93 -22.46
CA MET A 164 14.70 -1.14 -22.01
C MET A 164 14.93 -2.59 -21.57
N ILE A 165 13.97 -3.23 -20.89
CA ILE A 165 14.06 -4.66 -20.53
C ILE A 165 14.12 -5.55 -21.78
N LYS A 166 13.31 -5.24 -22.80
CA LYS A 166 13.33 -5.98 -24.08
C LYS A 166 14.63 -5.76 -24.85
N GLN A 167 15.11 -4.53 -24.93
CA GLN A 167 16.40 -4.21 -25.54
C GLN A 167 17.54 -4.92 -24.82
N LEU A 168 17.55 -4.91 -23.48
CA LEU A 168 18.52 -5.61 -22.65
C LEU A 168 18.54 -7.12 -22.97
N ALA A 169 17.38 -7.76 -23.11
CA ALA A 169 17.28 -9.16 -23.49
C ALA A 169 17.86 -9.41 -24.89
N ASN A 170 17.49 -8.59 -25.88
CA ASN A 170 18.01 -8.69 -27.25
C ASN A 170 19.53 -8.49 -27.31
N ILE A 171 20.07 -7.48 -26.62
CA ILE A 171 21.51 -7.21 -26.55
C ILE A 171 22.23 -8.40 -25.90
N LYS A 172 21.65 -8.97 -24.83
CA LYS A 172 22.20 -10.16 -24.18
C LYS A 172 22.28 -11.34 -25.16
N GLU A 173 21.22 -11.62 -25.90
CA GLU A 173 21.20 -12.70 -26.90
C GLU A 173 22.27 -12.50 -27.99
N VAL A 174 22.41 -11.27 -28.52
CA VAL A 174 23.44 -10.94 -29.51
C VAL A 174 24.85 -11.15 -28.95
N GLN A 175 25.10 -10.75 -27.70
CA GLN A 175 26.40 -10.95 -27.06
C GLN A 175 26.72 -12.44 -26.82
N VAL A 176 25.70 -13.24 -26.49
CA VAL A 176 25.86 -14.70 -26.37
C VAL A 176 26.25 -15.32 -27.72
N VAL A 177 25.60 -14.91 -28.83
CA VAL A 177 25.96 -15.37 -30.19
C VAL A 177 27.38 -14.94 -30.57
N ARG A 178 27.84 -13.79 -30.10
CA ARG A 178 29.24 -13.32 -30.28
C ARG A 178 30.26 -14.05 -29.40
N GLY A 179 29.83 -15.03 -28.60
CA GLY A 179 30.70 -15.87 -27.77
C GLY A 179 30.91 -15.35 -26.35
N VAL A 180 30.13 -14.36 -25.89
CA VAL A 180 30.18 -13.89 -24.50
C VAL A 180 29.32 -14.80 -23.63
N ASP A 181 29.94 -15.62 -22.81
CA ASP A 181 29.24 -16.46 -21.84
C ASP A 181 29.07 -15.74 -20.50
N PHE A 182 27.83 -15.41 -20.10
CA PHE A 182 27.51 -14.69 -18.86
C PHE A 182 27.40 -15.58 -17.62
N GLU A 183 27.39 -16.90 -17.77
CA GLU A 183 27.16 -17.84 -16.66
C GLU A 183 28.47 -18.36 -16.05
N THR A 184 29.53 -18.46 -16.87
CA THR A 184 30.82 -18.97 -16.43
C THR A 184 31.76 -17.90 -15.87
N GLY A 185 32.61 -18.34 -14.93
CA GLY A 185 33.69 -17.54 -14.33
C GLY A 185 33.44 -17.10 -12.89
N THR A 186 34.42 -16.40 -12.31
CA THR A 186 34.34 -15.80 -10.98
C THR A 186 33.35 -14.62 -10.95
N LEU A 187 32.83 -14.24 -9.77
CA LEU A 187 31.92 -13.08 -9.64
C LEU A 187 32.48 -11.80 -10.29
N LYS A 188 33.80 -11.58 -10.18
CA LYS A 188 34.48 -10.42 -10.77
C LYS A 188 34.49 -10.46 -12.30
N GLU A 189 34.72 -11.62 -12.89
CA GLU A 189 34.66 -11.82 -14.34
C GLU A 189 33.24 -11.64 -14.87
N ARG A 190 32.25 -12.18 -14.17
CA ARG A 190 30.84 -12.01 -14.53
C ARG A 190 30.45 -10.52 -14.52
N LEU A 191 30.82 -9.78 -13.47
CA LEU A 191 30.59 -8.33 -13.41
C LEU A 191 31.20 -7.59 -14.61
N LYS A 192 32.45 -7.90 -14.98
CA LYS A 192 33.12 -7.29 -16.14
C LYS A 192 32.40 -7.60 -17.47
N LYS A 193 31.78 -8.77 -17.62
CA LYS A 193 30.95 -9.10 -18.79
C LYS A 193 29.66 -8.25 -18.80
N TYR A 194 29.01 -8.10 -17.65
CA TYR A 194 27.82 -7.26 -17.52
C TYR A 194 28.09 -5.76 -17.75
N THR A 195 29.28 -5.25 -17.41
CA THR A 195 29.60 -3.84 -17.68
C THR A 195 29.57 -3.50 -19.17
N GLY A 196 30.02 -4.41 -20.04
CA GLY A 196 29.96 -4.21 -21.50
C GLY A 196 28.53 -4.16 -22.02
N LEU A 197 27.67 -5.04 -21.52
CA LEU A 197 26.25 -5.06 -21.85
C LEU A 197 25.53 -3.78 -21.39
N ILE A 198 25.84 -3.28 -20.19
CA ILE A 198 25.28 -2.02 -19.67
C ILE A 198 25.74 -0.84 -20.53
N ASN A 199 27.01 -0.81 -20.95
CA ASN A 199 27.53 0.26 -21.80
C ASN A 199 26.76 0.36 -23.12
N ILE A 200 26.51 -0.77 -23.79
CA ILE A 200 25.72 -0.80 -25.03
C ILE A 200 24.29 -0.31 -24.79
N LEU A 201 23.65 -0.77 -23.71
CA LEU A 201 22.30 -0.34 -23.36
C LEU A 201 22.23 1.17 -23.09
N VAL A 202 23.22 1.73 -22.40
CA VAL A 202 23.29 3.18 -22.12
C VAL A 202 23.47 3.99 -23.40
N LEU A 203 24.36 3.56 -24.30
CA LEU A 203 24.55 4.22 -25.60
C LEU A 203 23.24 4.20 -26.41
N SER A 204 22.58 3.04 -26.54
CA SER A 204 21.29 2.93 -27.23
C SER A 204 20.21 3.78 -26.58
N SER A 205 20.16 3.84 -25.25
CA SER A 205 19.17 4.65 -24.51
C SER A 205 19.41 6.16 -24.70
N LEU A 206 20.67 6.59 -24.87
CA LEU A 206 21.01 7.98 -25.16
C LEU A 206 20.57 8.36 -26.58
N GLU A 207 20.79 7.50 -27.57
CA GLU A 207 20.28 7.67 -28.93
C GLU A 207 18.74 7.77 -28.94
N ASP A 208 18.05 6.82 -28.32
CA ASP A 208 16.59 6.82 -28.18
C ASP A 208 16.07 8.12 -27.54
N SER A 209 16.80 8.65 -26.55
CA SER A 209 16.43 9.90 -25.87
C SER A 209 16.58 11.14 -26.77
N MET A 210 17.59 11.16 -27.64
CA MET A 210 17.81 12.22 -28.61
C MET A 210 16.73 12.19 -29.70
N GLU A 211 16.43 11.01 -30.25
CA GLU A 211 15.35 10.83 -31.21
C GLU A 211 13.99 11.24 -30.62
N MET A 212 13.73 10.89 -29.36
CA MET A 212 12.51 11.28 -28.67
C MET A 212 12.41 12.80 -28.49
N ALA A 213 13.53 13.47 -28.17
CA ALA A 213 13.57 14.93 -28.04
C ALA A 213 13.30 15.63 -29.37
N GLU A 214 13.92 15.16 -30.47
CA GLU A 214 13.69 15.68 -31.82
C GLU A 214 12.23 15.48 -32.26
N ALA A 215 11.67 14.29 -32.04
CA ALA A 215 10.27 14.00 -32.36
C ALA A 215 9.29 14.86 -31.54
N MET A 216 9.62 15.14 -30.27
CA MET A 216 8.85 16.06 -29.43
C MET A 216 8.91 17.49 -29.98
N GLN A 217 10.10 17.97 -30.37
CA GLN A 217 10.27 19.31 -30.95
C GLN A 217 9.51 19.45 -32.28
N ALA A 218 9.57 18.43 -33.15
CA ALA A 218 8.84 18.39 -34.42
C ALA A 218 7.31 18.44 -34.22
N ARG A 219 6.80 17.88 -33.12
CA ARG A 219 5.39 17.98 -32.69
C ARG A 219 5.08 19.29 -31.95
N ALA A 220 5.94 20.31 -32.08
CA ALA A 220 5.83 21.60 -31.42
C ALA A 220 5.71 21.51 -29.89
N TYR A 221 6.43 20.55 -29.26
CA TYR A 221 6.42 20.42 -27.81
C TYR A 221 6.99 21.68 -27.15
N GLY A 222 6.18 22.40 -26.37
CA GLY A 222 6.60 23.64 -25.68
C GLY A 222 6.17 24.94 -26.36
N SER A 223 5.45 24.88 -27.47
CA SER A 223 4.97 26.05 -28.23
C SER A 223 3.84 26.86 -27.56
N GLY A 224 3.22 26.37 -26.48
CA GLY A 224 2.14 27.10 -25.81
C GLY A 224 1.45 26.35 -24.66
N LYS A 225 0.30 26.88 -24.22
CA LYS A 225 -0.55 26.26 -23.19
C LYS A 225 -1.06 24.91 -23.68
N ARG A 226 -1.02 23.90 -22.79
CA ARG A 226 -1.39 22.53 -23.12
C ARG A 226 -2.77 22.14 -22.64
N THR A 227 -3.41 21.27 -23.41
CA THR A 227 -4.62 20.54 -23.03
C THR A 227 -4.28 19.13 -22.57
N CYS A 228 -5.05 18.61 -21.61
CA CYS A 228 -4.94 17.22 -21.15
C CYS A 228 -5.95 16.34 -21.90
N TYR A 229 -5.48 15.27 -22.55
CA TYR A 229 -6.32 14.33 -23.30
C TYR A 229 -7.11 13.39 -22.37
N TYR A 230 -6.47 12.88 -21.32
CA TYR A 230 -7.09 11.95 -20.36
C TYR A 230 -7.58 12.69 -19.12
N LYS A 231 -8.86 13.08 -19.12
CA LYS A 231 -9.51 13.68 -17.96
C LYS A 231 -10.37 12.64 -17.25
N ASP A 232 -9.90 12.18 -16.10
CA ASP A 232 -10.80 11.56 -15.12
C ASP A 232 -11.75 12.64 -14.60
N LEU A 233 -13.04 12.44 -14.85
CA LEU A 233 -14.13 13.29 -14.38
C LEU A 233 -14.53 12.85 -12.98
N PHE A 234 -14.71 13.82 -12.08
CA PHE A 234 -15.28 13.56 -10.76
C PHE A 234 -16.76 13.25 -10.90
N ARG A 235 -17.18 12.07 -10.46
CA ARG A 235 -18.58 11.65 -10.43
C ARG A 235 -19.15 11.87 -9.03
N PRO A 236 -20.48 12.03 -8.89
CA PRO A 236 -21.11 12.21 -7.58
C PRO A 236 -20.82 11.04 -6.61
N ARG A 237 -20.66 9.82 -7.14
CA ARG A 237 -20.21 8.65 -6.36
C ARG A 237 -18.82 8.82 -5.73
N ASP A 238 -17.89 9.49 -6.42
CA ASP A 238 -16.55 9.75 -5.91
C ASP A 238 -16.61 10.77 -4.77
N THR A 239 -17.50 11.77 -4.87
CA THR A 239 -17.71 12.74 -3.79
C THR A 239 -18.31 12.10 -2.55
N LEU A 240 -19.19 11.10 -2.69
CA LEU A 240 -19.74 10.35 -1.56
C LEU A 240 -18.68 9.52 -0.84
N CYS A 241 -17.85 8.78 -1.58
CA CYS A 241 -16.74 8.01 -1.01
C CYS A 241 -15.70 8.92 -0.33
N LEU A 242 -15.41 10.08 -0.94
CA LEU A 242 -14.50 11.06 -0.36
C LEU A 242 -15.09 11.69 0.90
N ALA A 243 -16.37 12.06 0.88
CA ALA A 243 -17.04 12.62 2.06
C ALA A 243 -17.12 11.62 3.21
N SER A 244 -17.47 10.35 2.94
CA SER A 244 -17.57 9.32 3.98
C SER A 244 -16.22 9.02 4.63
N SER A 245 -15.14 8.95 3.83
CA SER A 245 -13.79 8.73 4.33
C SER A 245 -13.26 9.91 5.15
N LEU A 246 -13.47 11.16 4.71
CA LEU A 246 -13.13 12.33 5.51
C LEU A 246 -13.93 12.40 6.81
N MET A 247 -15.22 12.06 6.76
CA MET A 247 -16.05 12.03 7.96
C MET A 247 -15.55 10.97 8.96
N ALA A 248 -15.16 9.78 8.49
CA ALA A 248 -14.57 8.73 9.34
C ALA A 248 -13.28 9.21 10.03
N LEU A 249 -12.44 9.96 9.31
CA LEU A 249 -11.24 10.58 9.87
C LEU A 249 -11.58 11.61 10.95
N LEU A 250 -12.55 12.50 10.71
CA LEU A 250 -12.97 13.51 11.69
C LEU A 250 -13.53 12.88 12.96
N PHE A 251 -14.39 11.86 12.85
CA PHE A 251 -14.91 11.13 14.00
C PHE A 251 -13.81 10.42 14.78
N SER A 252 -12.80 9.91 14.09
CA SER A 252 -11.66 9.26 14.71
C SER A 252 -10.75 10.26 15.44
N ILE A 253 -10.50 11.45 14.87
CA ILE A 253 -9.80 12.53 15.58
C ILE A 253 -10.58 12.94 16.84
N TYR A 254 -11.90 13.11 16.73
CA TYR A 254 -12.75 13.42 17.87
C TYR A 254 -12.67 12.36 18.97
N GLY A 255 -12.73 11.07 18.60
CA GLY A 255 -12.57 9.97 19.54
C GLY A 255 -11.19 9.88 20.18
N GLN A 256 -10.13 10.33 19.47
CA GLN A 256 -8.78 10.41 20.01
C GLN A 256 -8.66 11.52 21.05
N ILE A 257 -9.20 12.72 20.76
CA ILE A 257 -9.20 13.87 21.69
C ILE A 257 -9.98 13.53 22.97
N LYS A 258 -11.09 12.78 22.86
CA LYS A 258 -11.88 12.33 24.01
C LYS A 258 -11.29 11.11 24.73
N GLY A 259 -10.20 10.53 24.24
CA GLY A 259 -9.50 9.40 24.91
C GLY A 259 -10.20 8.04 24.81
N PHE A 260 -11.20 7.90 23.92
CA PHE A 260 -11.94 6.65 23.69
C PHE A 260 -11.15 5.64 22.84
N ILE A 261 -10.24 6.14 22.00
CA ILE A 261 -9.42 5.35 21.07
C ILE A 261 -8.07 4.95 21.69
N VAL A 262 -7.64 5.68 22.72
CA VAL A 262 -6.36 5.46 23.41
C VAL A 262 -6.51 4.34 24.42
N PHE A 263 -5.76 3.27 24.18
CA PHE A 263 -5.59 2.16 25.11
C PHE A 263 -4.20 2.27 25.72
N GLU A 264 -4.13 2.50 27.03
CA GLU A 264 -2.86 2.50 27.75
C GLU A 264 -2.48 1.05 28.06
N PHE A 265 -1.35 0.61 27.50
CA PHE A 265 -0.83 -0.75 27.67
C PHE A 265 0.02 -0.92 28.94
N TYR A 266 0.62 0.18 29.42
CA TYR A 266 1.47 0.22 30.60
C TYR A 266 0.99 1.37 31.49
N PRO A 267 1.05 1.26 32.84
CA PRO A 267 1.57 0.14 33.63
C PRO A 267 0.55 -0.95 33.98
N ARG A 268 -0.76 -0.68 33.83
CA ARG A 268 -1.85 -1.68 33.93
C ARG A 268 -2.66 -1.69 32.64
N THR A 269 -3.12 -2.87 32.24
CA THR A 269 -4.07 -3.00 31.13
C THR A 269 -5.32 -2.18 31.43
N GLY A 270 -5.57 -1.15 30.64
CA GLY A 270 -6.82 -0.40 30.69
C GLY A 270 -8.01 -1.32 30.36
N GLN A 271 -9.22 -0.92 30.76
CA GLN A 271 -10.42 -1.62 30.31
C GLN A 271 -10.58 -1.46 28.79
N ILE A 272 -10.75 -2.59 28.09
CA ILE A 272 -10.94 -2.65 26.63
C ILE A 272 -12.17 -1.84 26.20
N ILE A 273 -13.19 -1.81 27.06
CA ILE A 273 -14.42 -1.03 26.90
C ILE A 273 -14.53 -0.12 28.12
N LYS A 274 -14.28 1.19 27.94
CA LYS A 274 -14.44 2.19 29.00
C LYS A 274 -15.92 2.58 29.22
N GLY A 275 -16.79 2.33 28.22
CA GLY A 275 -18.22 2.63 28.27
C GLY A 275 -18.96 2.33 26.96
N PRO A 276 -20.30 2.48 26.90
CA PRO A 276 -21.09 2.24 25.68
C PRO A 276 -20.69 3.19 24.52
N ASP A 277 -20.20 4.38 24.84
CA ASP A 277 -19.77 5.38 23.86
C ASP A 277 -18.61 4.89 22.99
N THR A 278 -17.73 4.03 23.52
CA THR A 278 -16.63 3.45 22.73
C THR A 278 -17.14 2.51 21.65
N VAL A 279 -18.26 1.83 21.89
CA VAL A 279 -18.88 0.91 20.92
C VAL A 279 -19.65 1.68 19.85
N TRP A 280 -20.36 2.73 20.26
CA TRP A 280 -21.07 3.62 19.33
C TRP A 280 -20.12 4.34 18.37
N MET A 281 -19.00 4.89 18.86
CA MET A 281 -18.00 5.52 17.99
C MET A 281 -17.38 4.54 17.00
N LEU A 282 -17.05 3.32 17.47
CA LEU A 282 -16.55 2.25 16.60
C LEU A 282 -17.58 1.93 15.52
N ALA A 283 -18.85 1.73 15.88
CA ALA A 283 -19.91 1.45 14.92
C ALA A 283 -20.05 2.56 13.87
N ILE A 284 -20.02 3.84 14.27
CA ILE A 284 -20.10 4.98 13.35
C ILE A 284 -18.92 4.97 12.38
N ILE A 285 -17.69 4.78 12.88
CA ILE A 285 -16.48 4.75 12.03
C ILE A 285 -16.53 3.58 11.04
N LEU A 286 -16.90 2.37 11.50
CA LEU A 286 -17.00 1.21 10.62
C LEU A 286 -18.08 1.41 9.55
N VAL A 287 -19.27 1.93 9.91
CA VAL A 287 -20.34 2.20 8.94
C VAL A 287 -19.87 3.20 7.88
N LEU A 288 -19.17 4.28 8.27
CA LEU A 288 -18.62 5.26 7.34
C LEU A 288 -17.56 4.67 6.39
N LEU A 289 -16.72 3.77 6.89
CA LEU A 289 -15.73 3.04 6.09
C LEU A 289 -16.37 1.98 5.17
N LEU A 290 -17.54 1.45 5.51
CA LEU A 290 -18.29 0.50 4.68
C LEU A 290 -19.09 1.18 3.57
N VAL A 291 -19.22 2.50 3.54
CA VAL A 291 -19.97 3.23 2.49
C VAL A 291 -19.48 2.90 1.06
N PRO A 292 -18.17 2.90 0.75
CA PRO A 292 -17.68 2.53 -0.59
C PRO A 292 -17.99 1.07 -0.96
N LEU A 293 -18.09 0.19 0.02
CA LEU A 293 -18.47 -1.22 -0.13
C LEU A 293 -19.97 -1.36 -0.45
N ILE A 294 -20.82 -0.63 0.27
CA ILE A 294 -22.26 -0.59 0.02
C ILE A 294 -22.54 -0.05 -1.40
N LEU A 295 -21.81 0.98 -1.81
CA LEU A 295 -21.89 1.52 -3.17
C LEU A 295 -21.42 0.51 -4.22
N ASN A 296 -20.38 -0.28 -3.94
CA ASN A 296 -19.92 -1.37 -4.82
C ASN A 296 -21.01 -2.45 -4.97
N TRP A 297 -21.62 -2.88 -3.86
CA TRP A 297 -22.71 -3.86 -3.89
C TRP A 297 -23.93 -3.35 -4.66
N GLY A 298 -24.28 -2.07 -4.46
CA GLY A 298 -25.34 -1.39 -5.21
C GLY A 298 -25.03 -1.27 -6.71
N TRP A 299 -23.77 -1.07 -7.10
CA TRP A 299 -23.36 -1.04 -8.51
C TRP A 299 -23.51 -2.40 -9.21
N LEU A 300 -23.24 -3.49 -8.49
CA LEU A 300 -23.40 -4.85 -9.01
C LEU A 300 -24.86 -5.28 -9.17
N HIS A 301 -25.76 -4.78 -8.31
CA HIS A 301 -27.19 -5.19 -8.29
C HIS A 301 -28.14 -4.19 -8.96
N CYS A 302 -27.78 -2.91 -9.07
CA CYS A 302 -28.61 -1.89 -9.70
C CYS A 302 -27.95 -1.33 -10.98
N PRO A 303 -28.44 -1.70 -12.19
CA PRO A 303 -27.89 -1.21 -13.46
C PRO A 303 -28.05 0.31 -13.66
N HIS A 304 -28.91 0.98 -12.89
CA HIS A 304 -29.09 2.44 -12.96
C HIS A 304 -27.85 3.22 -12.49
N PHE A 305 -27.03 2.66 -11.60
CA PHE A 305 -25.75 3.23 -11.17
C PHE A 305 -24.57 2.90 -12.11
N SER A 306 -24.78 2.01 -13.09
CA SER A 306 -23.81 1.66 -14.14
C SER A 306 -23.87 2.60 -15.34
N SER A 307 -24.94 3.41 -15.44
CA SER A 307 -25.09 4.43 -16.47
C SER A 307 -23.94 5.44 -16.43
N LYS A 308 -23.26 5.59 -17.57
CA LYS A 308 -22.17 6.54 -17.81
C LYS A 308 -22.68 7.98 -17.68
N ILE A 309 -22.72 8.49 -16.45
CA ILE A 309 -22.62 9.92 -16.16
C ILE A 309 -21.31 10.12 -15.41
#